data_AF-A0A197ZX96-F1
#
_entry.id   AF-A0A197ZX96-F1
#
_cell.length_a   1.000
_cell.length_b   1.000
_cell.length_c   1.000
_cell.angle_alpha   90.00
_cell.angle_beta   90.00
_cell.angle_gamma   90.00
#
_symmetry.space_group_name_H-M   'P 1'
#
loop_
_entity.id
_entity.type
_entity.pdbx_description
1 polymer ?
#
loop_
_entity_poly.entity_id
_entity_poly.type
_entity_poly.pdbx_seq_one_letter_code
_entity_poly.pdbx_strand_id
1 'polypeptide(L)' 'MKTIYENYRGFKINKDNSTYNAIHADHIVFTQSPLSQILDSIDHYIEVMEGSDSQGDLSSFPQN' A
#
# COMPACT_ATOMS: atom_id res chain seq x y z
N MET A 1 12.88 -16.74 1.93
CA MET A 1 12.03 -15.72 2.58
C MET A 1 12.65 -15.18 3.88
N LYS A 2 12.90 -13.87 3.95
CA LYS A 2 13.35 -13.14 5.15
C LYS A 2 12.47 -11.90 5.35
N THR A 3 11.85 -11.74 6.52
CA THR A 3 11.16 -10.49 6.87
C THR A 3 12.18 -9.35 6.98
N ILE A 4 11.92 -8.25 6.28
CA ILE A 4 12.76 -7.03 6.34
C ILE A 4 12.06 -5.88 7.06
N TYR A 5 10.73 -5.83 6.99
CA TYR A 5 9.89 -4.93 7.79
C TYR A 5 8.75 -5.72 8.39
N GLU A 6 8.59 -5.63 9.71
CA GLU A 6 7.53 -6.36 10.42
C GLU A 6 6.27 -5.51 10.61
N ASN A 7 6.38 -4.18 10.57
CA ASN A 7 5.26 -3.26 10.71
C ASN A 7 5.54 -1.92 9.99
N TYR A 8 5.56 -1.95 8.66
CA TYR A 8 5.65 -0.73 7.85
C TYR A 8 4.24 -0.28 7.47
N ARG A 9 3.70 0.71 8.19
CA ARG A 9 2.34 1.26 8.01
C ARG A 9 1.24 0.17 7.96
N GLY A 10 1.35 -0.86 8.80
CA GLY A 10 0.43 -2.00 8.82
C GLY A 10 0.75 -3.14 7.86
N PHE A 11 1.76 -2.99 7.00
CA PHE A 11 2.26 -4.02 6.09
C PHE A 11 3.48 -4.75 6.66
N LYS A 12 3.51 -6.06 6.45
CA LYS A 12 4.69 -6.91 6.69
C LYS A 12 5.42 -7.14 5.37
N ILE A 13 6.65 -6.65 5.25
CA ILE A 13 7.46 -6.79 4.04
C ILE A 13 8.46 -7.93 4.21
N ASN A 14 8.34 -8.91 3.33
CA ASN A 14 9.20 -10.08 3.22
C ASN A 14 10.02 -10.00 1.95
N LYS A 15 11.33 -10.22 2.05
CA LYS A 15 12.21 -10.43 0.91
C LYS A 15 12.25 -11.92 0.56
N ASP A 16 12.00 -12.25 -0.70
CA ASP A 16 12.23 -13.60 -1.22
C ASP A 16 13.19 -13.57 -2.40
N ASN A 17 14.41 -14.07 -2.20
CA ASN A 17 15.50 -14.05 -3.17
C ASN A 17 15.80 -12.65 -3.74
N SER A 18 15.10 -12.23 -4.80
CA SER A 18 15.20 -10.95 -5.51
C SER A 18 13.89 -10.17 -5.58
N THR A 19 12.79 -10.74 -5.07
CA THR A 19 11.48 -10.11 -4.99
C THR A 19 11.17 -9.66 -3.57
N TYR A 20 10.34 -8.63 -3.47
CA TYR A 20 9.81 -8.13 -2.22
C TYR A 20 8.31 -8.36 -2.25
N ASN A 21 7.80 -8.83 -1.12
CA ASN A 21 6.38 -9.10 -0.92
C ASN A 21 5.93 -8.29 0.28
N ALA A 22 4.81 -7.59 0.20
CA ALA A 22 4.22 -6.89 1.34
C ALA A 22 2.82 -7.42 1.61
N ILE A 23 2.55 -7.76 2.86
CA ILE A 23 1.31 -8.41 3.30
C ILE A 23 0.64 -7.52 4.33
N HIS A 24 -0.60 -7.10 4.10
CA HIS A 24 -1.42 -6.37 5.07
C HIS A 24 -2.58 -7.23 5.54
N ALA A 25 -2.64 -7.47 6.85
CA ALA A 25 -3.70 -8.13 7.60
C ALA A 25 -4.52 -9.13 6.76
N ASP A 26 -3.90 -10.25 6.39
CA ASP A 26 -4.45 -11.42 5.65
C ASP A 26 -5.09 -11.19 4.26
N HIS A 27 -5.31 -9.95 3.82
CA HIS A 27 -6.14 -9.69 2.63
C HIS A 27 -5.36 -9.12 1.44
N ILE A 28 -4.21 -8.48 1.65
CA ILE A 28 -3.54 -7.73 0.59
C ILE A 28 -2.08 -8.17 0.50
N VAL A 29 -1.70 -8.67 -0.66
CA VAL A 29 -0.33 -9.10 -0.96
C VAL A 29 0.18 -8.33 -2.17
N PHE A 30 1.10 -7.40 -1.95
CA PHE A 30 1.88 -6.80 -3.03
C PHE A 30 3.10 -7.68 -3.32
N THR A 31 3.39 -7.92 -4.59
CA THR A 31 4.58 -8.66 -5.02
C THR A 31 5.26 -7.85 -6.12
N GLN A 32 6.40 -7.22 -5.82
CA GLN A 32 7.15 -6.39 -6.78
C GLN A 32 8.67 -6.55 -6.60
N SER A 33 9.40 -6.25 -7.67
CA SER A 33 10.84 -5.96 -7.64
C SER A 33 11.05 -4.66 -8.41
N PRO A 34 11.68 -3.62 -7.84
CA PRO A 34 12.45 -3.52 -6.58
C PRO A 34 11.63 -3.13 -5.33
N LEU A 35 12.28 -3.13 -4.15
CA LEU A 35 11.69 -2.75 -2.85
C LEU A 35 10.99 -1.37 -2.90
N SER A 36 11.56 -0.41 -3.63
CA SER A 36 10.96 0.92 -3.76
C SER A 36 9.54 0.84 -4.32
N GLN A 37 9.29 0.01 -5.32
CA GLN A 37 7.94 -0.14 -5.88
C GLN A 37 6.94 -0.73 -4.88
N ILE A 38 7.40 -1.61 -3.98
CA ILE A 38 6.54 -2.09 -2.88
C ILE A 38 6.21 -0.95 -1.92
N LEU A 39 7.20 -0.13 -1.54
CA LEU A 39 6.98 1.01 -0.65
C LEU A 39 6.04 2.04 -1.30
N ASP A 40 6.27 2.41 -2.55
CA ASP A 40 5.41 3.31 -3.34
C ASP A 40 3.97 2.76 -3.44
N SER A 41 3.82 1.45 -3.68
CA SER A 41 2.48 0.82 -3.76
C SER A 41 1.76 0.84 -2.42
N ILE A 42 2.49 0.63 -1.31
CA ILE A 42 1.94 0.70 0.04
C ILE A 42 1.51 2.13 0.37
N ASP A 43 2.37 3.12 0.14
CA ASP A 43 2.04 4.51 0.41
C ASP A 43 0.85 4.97 -0.43
N HIS A 44 0.81 4.64 -1.73
CA HIS A 44 -0.34 4.94 -2.57
C HIS A 44 -1.62 4.23 -2.11
N TYR A 45 -1.51 2.96 -1.70
CA TYR A 45 -2.66 2.22 -1.17
C TYR A 45 -3.22 2.87 0.11
N ILE A 46 -2.34 3.29 1.01
CA ILE A 46 -2.71 3.94 2.26
C ILE A 46 -3.28 5.33 1.99
N GLU A 47 -2.67 6.14 1.12
CA GLU A 47 -3.23 7.42 0.71
C GLU A 47 -4.63 7.29 0.13
N VAL A 48 -4.86 6.27 -0.72
CA VAL A 48 -6.18 5.99 -1.28
C VAL A 48 -7.15 5.53 -0.19
N MET A 49 -6.72 4.67 0.75
CA MET A 49 -7.58 4.20 1.85
C MET A 49 -7.93 5.32 2.84
N GLU A 50 -6.94 6.08 3.31
CA GLU A 50 -7.10 7.22 4.22
C GLU A 50 -7.86 8.38 3.53
N GLY A 51 -7.66 8.56 2.23
CA GLY A 51 -8.42 9.49 1.40
C GLY A 51 -9.86 9.07 1.13
N SER A 52 -10.15 7.76 1.13
CA SER A 52 -11.51 7.23 0.92
C SER A 52 -12.39 7.38 2.16
N ASP A 53 -11.83 7.36 3.38
CA ASP A 53 -12.56 7.72 4.61
C ASP A 53 -12.86 9.24 4.68
N SER A 54 -12.18 10.03 3.85
CA SER A 54 -12.39 11.48 3.71
C SER A 54 -13.19 11.88 2.48
N GLN A 55 -13.77 10.94 1.71
CA GLN A 55 -14.65 11.27 0.60
C GLN A 55 -16.09 11.56 1.08
N GLY A 56 -16.19 12.38 2.12
CA GLY A 56 -17.31 13.29 2.30
C GLY A 56 -17.14 14.47 1.34
N ASP A 57 -18.07 14.60 0.40
CA ASP A 57 -18.42 15.83 -0.30
C ASP A 57 -17.36 16.44 -1.25
N LEU A 58 -17.27 15.90 -2.47
CA LEU A 58 -16.76 16.66 -3.64
C LEU A 58 -17.67 16.48 -4.87
N SER A 59 -18.98 16.35 -4.65
CA SER A 59 -20.00 16.54 -5.70
C SER A 59 -20.47 17.99 -5.71
N SER A 60 -19.59 18.91 -6.07
CA SER A 60 -19.97 20.25 -6.52
C SER A 60 -18.92 20.77 -7.51
N PHE A 61 -18.93 20.16 -8.70
CA PHE A 61 -18.44 20.84 -9.90
C PHE A 61 -19.60 21.67 -10.46
N PRO A 62 -19.38 22.96 -10.82
CA PRO A 62 -20.44 23.78 -11.38
C PRO A 62 -20.69 23.33 -12.82
N GLN A 63 -21.92 22.96 -13.15
CA GLN A 63 -22.35 22.91 -14.54
C GLN A 63 -22.97 24.27 -14.89
N ASN A 64 -22.28 24.93 -15.82
CA ASN A 64 -22.63 26.14 -16.54
C ASN A 64 -24.05 26.12 -17.11
#